data_AF-A0A6P0PRY6-F1
#
_entry.id   AF-A0A6P0PRY6-F1
#
_cell.length_a   1.000
_cell.length_b   1.000
_cell.length_c   1.000
_cell.angle_alpha   90.00
_cell.angle_beta   90.00
_cell.angle_gamma   90.00
#
_symmetry.space_group_name_H-M   'P 1'
#
loop_
_entity.id
_entity.type
_entity.pdbx_description
1 polymer ?
#
loop_
_entity_poly.entity_id
_entity_poly.type
_entity_poly.pdbx_seq_one_letter_code
_entity_poly.pdbx_strand_id
1 'polypeptide(L)' 'METSNVLYEFCRVVKPGGYLVFTNREDIHSQKKFDVTLQQMESEGILKQAYLSPPQPYLPNNHDYAEKIKILYCAYEVCI' A
#
# COMPACT_ATOMS: atom_id res chain seq x y z
N MET A 1 -0.51 -4.63 -14.69
CA MET A 1 -0.74 -6.08 -14.59
C MET A 1 0.34 -6.77 -13.76
N GLU A 2 1.63 -6.39 -13.84
CA GLU A 2 2.67 -7.02 -12.99
C GLU A 2 2.61 -6.67 -11.49
N THR A 3 2.32 -5.42 -11.11
CA THR A 3 2.44 -5.01 -9.70
C THR A 3 1.31 -5.54 -8.81
N SER A 4 0.11 -5.76 -9.34
CA SER A 4 -1.02 -6.30 -8.55
C SER A 4 -0.73 -7.71 -8.03
N ASN A 5 -0.05 -8.54 -8.82
CA ASN A 5 0.28 -9.91 -8.43
C ASN A 5 1.15 -9.99 -7.18
N VAL A 6 1.99 -8.98 -6.91
CA VAL A 6 2.88 -9.03 -5.72
C VAL A 6 2.09 -8.96 -4.41
N LEU A 7 0.99 -8.21 -4.37
CA LEU A 7 0.17 -8.09 -3.16
C LEU A 7 -0.55 -9.41 -2.84
N TYR A 8 -1.04 -10.10 -3.87
CA TYR A 8 -1.62 -11.45 -3.71
C TYR A 8 -0.57 -12.46 -3.21
N GLU A 9 0.66 -12.41 -3.74
CA GLU A 9 1.75 -13.27 -3.26
C GLU A 9 2.15 -12.98 -1.81
N PHE A 10 2.11 -11.72 -1.39
CA PHE A 10 2.33 -11.37 0.01
C PHE A 10 1.20 -11.89 0.92
N CYS A 11 -0.06 -11.79 0.49
CA CYS A 11 -1.18 -12.36 1.24
C CYS A 11 -1.04 -13.88 1.39
N ARG A 12 -0.54 -14.58 0.36
CA ARG A 12 -0.32 -16.05 0.39
C ARG A 12 0.65 -16.50 1.50
N VAL A 13 1.61 -15.66 1.90
CA VAL A 13 2.64 -16.02 2.89
C VAL A 13 2.37 -15.45 4.29
N VAL A 14 1.37 -14.58 4.43
CA VAL A 14 0.95 -14.02 5.71
C VAL A 14 -0.23 -14.84 6.24
N LYS A 15 -0.20 -15.17 7.54
CA LYS A 15 -1.31 -15.89 8.17
C LYS A 15 -2.55 -14.99 8.26
N PRO A 16 -3.77 -15.56 8.23
CA PRO A 16 -4.98 -14.81 8.53
C PRO A 16 -4.87 -14.11 9.90
N GLY A 17 -5.32 -12.85 9.98
CA GLY A 17 -5.15 -11.93 11.09
C GLY A 17 -3.77 -11.25 11.17
N GLY A 18 -2.84 -11.61 10.27
CA GLY A 18 -1.56 -10.94 10.10
C GLY A 18 -1.69 -9.63 9.32
N TYR A 19 -0.62 -8.84 9.30
CA TYR A 19 -0.62 -7.53 8.63
C TYR A 19 0.40 -7.42 7.51
N LEU A 20 -0.03 -6.83 6.40
CA LEU A 20 0.86 -6.22 5.42
C LEU A 20 1.07 -4.76 5.80
N VAL A 21 2.31 -4.40 6.12
CA VAL A 21 2.71 -3.02 6.45
C VAL A 21 3.78 -2.59 5.47
N PHE A 22 3.50 -1.52 4.73
CA PHE A 22 4.40 -1.03 3.70
C PHE A 22 4.25 0.47 3.49
N THR A 23 5.28 1.06 2.87
CA THR A 23 5.24 2.44 2.41
C THR A 23 5.12 2.47 0.90
N ASN A 24 4.33 3.39 0.35
CA ASN A 24 4.18 3.54 -1.09
C ASN A 24 4.20 5.01 -1.49
N ARG A 25 5.01 5.35 -2.50
CA ARG A 25 5.07 6.73 -2.99
C ARG A 25 3.73 7.10 -3.60
N GLU A 26 3.21 8.27 -3.22
CA GLU A 26 1.89 8.75 -3.64
C GLU A 26 1.77 8.84 -5.17
N ASP A 27 2.80 9.36 -5.84
CA ASP A 27 2.81 9.53 -7.30
C ASP A 27 2.73 8.17 -8.04
N ILE A 28 3.51 7.19 -7.59
CA ILE A 28 3.47 5.83 -8.14
C ILE A 28 2.15 5.15 -7.78
N HIS A 29 1.65 5.34 -6.56
CA HIS A 29 0.39 4.78 -6.08
C HIS A 29 -0.76 5.17 -7.00
N SER A 30 -0.89 6.47 -7.30
CA SER A 30 -1.89 7.00 -8.22
C SER A 30 -1.64 6.56 -9.67
N GLN A 31 -0.39 6.66 -10.17
CA GLN A 31 -0.06 6.31 -11.56
C GLN A 31 -0.38 4.83 -11.87
N LYS A 32 -0.13 3.94 -10.90
CA LYS A 32 -0.35 2.49 -11.04
C LYS A 32 -1.73 2.03 -10.56
N LYS A 33 -2.59 2.94 -10.08
CA LYS A 33 -3.94 2.64 -9.56
C LYS A 33 -3.90 1.56 -8.46
N PHE A 34 -2.99 1.71 -7.51
CA PHE A 34 -2.87 0.78 -6.39
C PHE A 34 -4.12 0.79 -5.51
N ASP A 35 -4.75 1.95 -5.35
CA ASP A 35 -6.05 2.14 -4.69
C ASP A 35 -7.12 1.20 -5.25
N VAL A 36 -7.22 1.09 -6.58
CA VAL A 36 -8.17 0.19 -7.24
C VAL A 36 -7.86 -1.28 -6.92
N THR A 37 -6.57 -1.66 -6.90
CA THR A 37 -6.18 -3.03 -6.55
C THR A 37 -6.49 -3.36 -5.10
N LEU A 38 -6.19 -2.45 -4.16
CA LEU A 38 -6.46 -2.63 -2.73
C LEU A 38 -7.96 -2.69 -2.44
N GLN A 39 -8.76 -1.83 -3.09
CA GLN A 39 -10.22 -1.87 -3.01
C GLN A 39 -10.80 -3.17 -3.57
N GLN A 40 -10.25 -3.67 -4.68
CA GLN A 40 -10.66 -4.96 -5.25
C GLN A 40 -10.37 -6.09 -4.26
N MET A 41 -9.16 -6.17 -3.70
CA MET A 41 -8.79 -7.19 -2.72
C MET A 41 -9.61 -7.10 -1.43
N GLU A 42 -9.98 -5.89 -1.01
CA GLU A 42 -10.89 -5.69 0.13
C GLU A 42 -12.32 -6.15 -0.19
N SER A 43 -12.82 -5.90 -1.41
CA SER A 43 -14.12 -6.41 -1.86
C SER A 43 -14.17 -7.94 -2.00
N GLU A 44 -13.02 -8.56 -2.30
CA GLU A 44 -12.83 -10.01 -2.33
C GLU A 44 -12.66 -10.63 -0.92
N GLY A 45 -12.59 -9.80 0.13
CA GLY A 45 -12.39 -10.26 1.51
C GLY A 45 -11.00 -10.80 1.78
N ILE A 46 -10.00 -10.45 0.97
CA ILE A 46 -8.60 -10.89 1.12
C ILE A 46 -7.86 -9.98 2.10
N LEU A 47 -8.09 -8.68 1.98
CA LEU A 47 -7.53 -7.66 2.85
C LEU A 47 -8.64 -6.86 3.53
N LYS A 48 -8.29 -6.19 4.62
CA LYS A 48 -9.09 -5.16 5.25
C LYS A 48 -8.21 -3.97 5.61
N GLN A 49 -8.61 -2.76 5.25
CA GLN A 49 -7.82 -1.58 5.58
C GLN A 49 -7.80 -1.37 7.10
N ALA A 50 -6.61 -1.44 7.68
CA ALA A 50 -6.40 -1.15 9.09
C ALA A 50 -5.89 0.29 9.29
N TYR A 51 -5.04 0.77 8.38
CA TYR A 51 -4.53 2.12 8.41
C TYR A 51 -4.05 2.59 7.03
N LEU A 52 -4.35 3.85 6.71
CA LEU A 52 -3.75 4.59 5.62
C LEU A 52 -3.45 6.01 6.11
N SER A 53 -2.19 6.42 6.06
CA SER A 53 -1.82 7.78 6.44
C SER A 53 -2.26 8.80 5.37
N PRO A 54 -2.44 10.08 5.74
CA PRO A 54 -2.34 11.14 4.75
C PRO A 54 -0.92 11.18 4.15
N PRO A 55 -0.73 11.77 2.96
CA PRO A 55 0.58 11.89 2.31
C PRO A 55 1.61 12.59 3.21
N GLN A 56 2.75 11.94 3.45
CA GLN A 56 3.84 12.46 4.28
C GLN A 56 5.06 12.82 3.43
N PRO A 57 5.93 13.76 3.87
CA PRO A 57 7.18 14.06 3.17
C PRO A 57 8.06 12.82 2.99
N TYR A 58 8.51 12.57 1.76
CA TYR A 58 9.43 11.47 1.46
C TYR A 58 10.88 11.94 1.58
N LEU A 59 11.66 11.35 2.47
CA LEU A 59 13.05 11.76 2.76
C LEU A 59 13.14 13.25 3.15
N PRO A 60 12.65 13.64 4.35
CA PRO A 60 12.48 15.05 4.73
C PRO A 60 13.77 15.88 4.72
N ASN A 61 14.94 15.24 4.81
CA ASN A 61 16.25 15.91 4.77
C ASN A 61 16.88 15.93 3.36
N ASN A 62 16.12 15.59 2.33
CA ASN A 62 16.56 15.61 0.94
C ASN A 62 15.73 16.62 0.15
N HIS A 63 16.32 17.76 -0.19
CA HIS A 63 15.63 18.88 -0.85
C HIS A 63 14.97 18.50 -2.18
N ASP A 64 15.48 17.50 -2.89
CA ASP A 64 14.90 17.07 -4.17
C ASP A 64 13.62 16.23 -3.99
N TYR A 65 13.44 15.61 -2.82
CA TYR A 65 12.41 14.60 -2.58
C TYR A 65 11.37 15.04 -1.55
N ALA A 66 11.77 15.76 -0.50
CA ALA A 66 10.91 16.10 0.64
C ALA A 66 9.64 16.87 0.27
N GLU A 67 9.73 17.76 -0.72
CA GLU A 67 8.63 18.64 -1.10
C GLU A 67 7.82 18.14 -2.31
N LYS A 68 8.46 17.36 -3.20
CA LYS A 68 7.87 16.95 -4.49
C LYS A 68 7.33 15.53 -4.48
N ILE A 69 7.88 14.66 -3.65
CA ILE A 69 7.48 13.26 -3.55
C ILE A 69 6.93 13.05 -2.14
N LYS A 70 5.72 12.49 -2.07
CA LYS A 70 5.12 12.10 -0.81
C LYS A 70 5.02 10.58 -0.70
N ILE A 71 4.91 10.11 0.52
CA ILE A 71 4.77 8.70 0.84
C ILE A 71 3.52 8.45 1.68
N LEU A 72 2.88 7.32 1.42
CA LEU A 72 1.77 6.77 2.16
C LEU A 72 2.28 5.64 3.05
N TYR A 73 1.83 5.61 4.30
CA TYR A 73 2.01 4.47 5.20
C TYR A 73 0.73 3.66 5.20
N CYS A 74 0.85 2.39 4.80
CA CYS A 74 -0.26 1.49 4.60
C CYS A 74 -0.17 0.32 5.59
N ALA A 75 -1.29 -0.01 6.23
CA ALA A 75 -1.46 -1.26 6.96
C ALA A 75 -2.79 -1.92 6.57
N TYR A 76 -2.71 -3.18 6.15
CA TYR A 76 -3.88 -4.00 5.82
C TYR A 76 -3.80 -5.32 6.58
N GLU A 77 -4.90 -5.72 7.21
CA GLU A 77 -5.05 -7.03 7.82
C GLU A 77 -5.37 -8.05 6.72
N VAL A 78 -4.72 -9.22 6.75
CA VAL A 78 -4.98 -10.35 5.84
C VAL A 78 -6.09 -11.20 6.43
N CYS A 79 -7.12 -11.46 5.65
CA CYS A 79 -8.36 -12.12 6.10
C CYS A 79 -8.49 -13.59 5.68
N ILE A 80 -7.72 -14.03 4.68
CA ILE A 80 -7.74 -15.40 4.12
C ILE A 80 -6.65 -16.30 4.70
#